data_AF-A0A7C7Y2H2-F1
#
_entry.id   AF-A0A7C7Y2H2-F1
#
_cell.length_a   1.000
_cell.length_b   1.000
_cell.length_c   1.000
_cell.angle_alpha   90.00
_cell.angle_beta   90.00
_cell.angle_gamma   90.00
#
_symmetry.space_group_name_H-M   'P 1'
#
loop_
_entity.id
_entity.type
_entity.pdbx_description
1 polymer ?
#
loop_
_entity_poly.entity_id
_entity_poly.type
_entity_poly.pdbx_seq_one_letter_code
_entity_poly.pdbx_strand_id
1 'polypeptide(L)'
;MDIHEWEIRFQVCLIEGGVETIVEGSVFRWTPDEEEAGKLFLSQWKRTYRKNKDWFAALVNDTTGIDQAKVHSLKKSGVSPDITIIEIKPSKI
;
A
#
# COMPACT_ATOMS: atom_id res chain seq x y z
N MET A 1 -18.54 1.32 -19.06
CA MET A 1 -17.11 1.39 -18.74
C MET A 1 -16.80 0.06 -18.10
N ASP A 2 -15.94 -0.74 -18.73
CA ASP A 2 -15.66 -2.10 -18.25
C ASP A 2 -14.76 -2.01 -17.03
N ILE A 3 -15.14 -2.67 -15.94
CA ILE A 3 -14.37 -2.69 -14.70
C ILE A 3 -13.43 -3.89 -14.77
N HIS A 4 -12.13 -3.65 -14.58
CA HIS A 4 -11.11 -4.67 -14.54
C HIS A 4 -10.54 -4.81 -13.12
N GLU A 5 -10.13 -6.02 -12.77
CA GLU A 5 -9.39 -6.32 -11.54
C GLU A 5 -7.90 -6.10 -11.81
N TRP A 6 -7.29 -5.16 -11.09
CA TRP A 6 -5.88 -4.79 -11.18
C TRP A 6 -5.14 -5.24 -9.94
N GLU A 7 -4.08 -6.02 -10.11
CA GLU A 7 -3.08 -6.25 -9.07
C GLU A 7 -2.10 -5.05 -9.06
N ILE A 8 -2.01 -4.39 -7.91
CA ILE A 8 -1.05 -3.32 -7.65
C ILE A 8 0.02 -3.88 -6.72
N ARG A 9 1.27 -3.95 -7.20
CA ARG A 9 2.44 -4.27 -6.38
C ARG A 9 3.15 -3.01 -5.96
N PHE A 10 3.54 -2.95 -4.69
CA PHE A 10 4.14 -1.76 -4.11
C PHE A 10 5.23 -2.13 -3.09
N GLN A 11 6.06 -1.16 -2.77
CA GLN A 11 7.10 -1.23 -1.74
C GLN A 11 6.83 -0.21 -0.64
N VAL A 12 7.16 -0.60 0.58
CA VAL A 12 7.30 0.28 1.75
C VAL A 12 8.65 0.02 2.40
N CYS A 13 9.17 1.02 3.11
CA CYS A 13 10.41 0.90 3.87
C CYS A 13 10.08 0.82 5.38
N LEU A 14 10.52 -0.26 6.03
CA LEU A 14 10.41 -0.48 7.46
C LEU A 14 11.76 -0.14 8.13
N ILE A 15 11.73 0.66 9.19
CA ILE A 15 12.94 1.08 9.92
C ILE A 15 12.93 0.48 11.33
N GLU A 16 13.74 -0.55 11.59
CA GLU A 16 13.86 -1.16 12.91
C GLU A 16 15.31 -1.08 13.42
N GLY A 17 15.53 -0.50 14.60
CA GLY A 17 16.87 -0.40 15.18
C GLY A 17 17.90 0.35 14.31
N GLY A 18 17.43 1.24 13.42
CA GLY A 18 18.28 1.96 12.45
C GLY A 18 18.54 1.20 11.14
N VAL A 19 17.98 0.00 10.97
CA VAL A 19 18.07 -0.79 9.74
C VAL A 19 16.85 -0.53 8.86
N GLU A 20 17.08 -0.11 7.62
CA GLU A 20 16.05 0.05 6.60
C GLU A 20 15.83 -1.29 5.85
N THR A 21 14.59 -1.77 5.82
CA THR A 21 14.18 -2.97 5.09
C THR A 21 13.08 -2.62 4.10
N ILE A 22 13.28 -2.92 2.82
CA ILE A 22 12.24 -2.79 1.80
C ILE A 22 11.34 -4.02 1.86
N VAL A 23 10.05 -3.81 1.99
CA VAL A 23 9.04 -4.86 2.01
C VAL A 23 8.08 -4.64 0.85
N GLU A 24 7.88 -5.68 0.05
CA GLU A 24 6.89 -5.69 -1.02
C GLU A 24 5.53 -6.12 -0.49
N GLY A 25 4.48 -5.53 -1.06
CA GLY A 25 3.12 -5.98 -0.89
C GLY A 25 2.34 -5.92 -2.19
N SER A 26 1.16 -6.54 -2.16
CA SER A 26 0.22 -6.47 -3.27
C SER A 26 -1.21 -6.26 -2.79
N VAL A 27 -2.01 -5.65 -3.65
CA VAL A 27 -3.41 -5.32 -3.39
C VAL A 27 -4.20 -5.31 -4.70
N PHE A 28 -5.45 -5.75 -4.64
CA PHE A 28 -6.33 -5.78 -5.80
C PHE A 28 -7.31 -4.60 -5.80
N ARG A 29 -7.53 -3.98 -6.95
CA ARG A 29 -8.49 -2.89 -7.15
C ARG A 29 -9.32 -3.11 -8.40
N TRP A 30 -10.60 -2.76 -8.32
CA TRP A 30 -11.54 -2.85 -9.42
C TRP A 30 -11.79 -1.46 -9.96
N THR A 31 -11.17 -1.15 -11.08
CA THR A 31 -11.26 0.15 -11.74
C THR A 31 -11.33 -0.03 -13.25
N PRO A 32 -11.84 0.98 -13.96
CA PRO A 32 -11.86 0.98 -15.41
C PRO A 32 -10.49 0.85 -16.08
N ASP A 33 -9.48 1.49 -15.50
CA ASP A 33 -8.11 1.50 -16.03
C ASP A 33 -7.06 1.46 -14.91
N GLU A 34 -5.82 1.23 -15.36
CA GLU A 34 -4.62 1.12 -14.53
C GLU A 34 -4.33 2.41 -13.74
N GLU A 35 -4.51 3.56 -14.38
CA GLU A 35 -4.20 4.88 -13.80
C GLU A 35 -5.16 5.18 -12.63
N GLU A 36 -6.43 4.87 -12.79
CA GLU A 36 -7.43 4.99 -11.74
C GLU A 36 -7.16 4.02 -10.58
N ALA A 37 -6.75 2.78 -10.86
CA ALA A 37 -6.35 1.82 -9.82
C ALA A 37 -5.24 2.38 -8.94
N GLY A 38 -4.16 2.89 -9.56
CA GLY A 38 -3.03 3.48 -8.84
C GLY A 38 -3.43 4.72 -8.03
N LYS A 39 -4.17 5.66 -8.63
CA LYS A 39 -4.64 6.88 -7.94
C LYS A 39 -5.54 6.56 -6.76
N LEU A 40 -6.48 5.63 -6.94
CA LEU A 40 -7.41 5.22 -5.88
C LEU A 40 -6.65 4.58 -4.72
N PHE A 41 -5.70 3.69 -5.01
CA PHE A 41 -4.90 3.05 -3.97
C PHE A 41 -4.07 4.06 -3.17
N LEU A 42 -3.35 4.98 -3.83
CA LEU A 42 -2.56 6.01 -3.14
C LEU A 42 -3.43 6.96 -2.30
N SER A 43 -4.62 7.31 -2.81
CA SER A 43 -5.59 8.13 -2.08
C SER A 43 -6.10 7.41 -0.82
N GLN A 44 -6.45 6.13 -0.95
CA GLN A 44 -6.88 5.30 0.18
C GLN A 44 -5.76 5.12 1.20
N TRP A 45 -4.53 4.85 0.79
CA TRP A 45 -3.37 4.74 1.68
C TRP A 45 -3.24 5.95 2.60
N LYS A 46 -3.19 7.15 2.01
CA LYS A 46 -3.07 8.42 2.73
C LYS A 46 -4.28 8.67 3.63
N ARG A 47 -5.48 8.43 3.12
CA ARG A 47 -6.74 8.68 3.83
C ARG A 47 -6.90 7.75 5.04
N THR A 48 -6.65 6.45 4.86
CA THR A 48 -6.77 5.43 5.93
C THR A 48 -5.75 5.73 7.02
N TYR A 49 -4.49 5.99 6.67
CA TYR A 49 -3.50 6.41 7.67
C TYR A 49 -3.95 7.63 8.48
N ARG A 50 -4.58 8.63 7.86
CA ARG A 50 -5.04 9.83 8.57
C ARG A 50 -6.26 9.56 9.46
N LYS A 51 -7.19 8.71 9.03
CA LYS A 51 -8.52 8.58 9.65
C LYS A 51 -8.62 7.44 10.65
N ASN A 52 -7.92 6.33 10.41
CA ASN A 52 -8.01 5.14 11.26
C ASN A 52 -6.68 4.37 11.21
N LYS A 53 -5.88 4.50 12.29
CA LYS A 53 -4.55 3.90 12.39
C LYS A 53 -4.60 2.38 12.48
N ASP A 54 -5.60 1.84 13.18
CA ASP A 54 -5.75 0.39 13.35
C ASP A 54 -6.11 -0.27 12.02
N TRP A 55 -7.02 0.35 11.26
CA TRP A 55 -7.34 -0.15 9.92
C TRP A 55 -6.17 0.00 8.96
N PHE A 56 -5.39 1.08 9.07
CA PHE A 56 -4.18 1.21 8.29
C PHE A 56 -3.17 0.11 8.65
N ALA A 57 -3.01 -0.23 9.93
CA ALA A 57 -2.11 -1.29 10.35
C ALA A 57 -2.56 -2.66 9.84
N ALA A 58 -3.86 -2.95 9.90
CA ALA A 58 -4.44 -4.15 9.31
C ALA A 58 -4.19 -4.22 7.79
N LEU A 59 -4.42 -3.12 7.06
CA LEU A 59 -4.14 -3.04 5.62
C LEU A 59 -2.68 -3.36 5.32
N VAL A 60 -1.74 -2.75 6.05
CA VAL A 60 -0.30 -3.01 5.86
C VAL A 60 0.02 -4.48 6.13
N ASN A 61 -0.50 -5.04 7.23
CA ASN A 61 -0.27 -6.44 7.57
C ASN A 61 -0.82 -7.39 6.51
N ASP A 62 -2.06 -7.22 6.08
CA ASP A 62 -2.73 -8.06 5.09
C ASP A 62 -2.00 -8.05 3.74
N THR A 63 -1.40 -6.92 3.38
CA THR A 63 -0.79 -6.71 2.05
C THR A 63 0.71 -6.96 1.99
N THR A 64 1.44 -6.83 3.11
CA THR A 64 2.92 -6.93 3.17
C THR A 64 3.42 -7.97 4.17
N GLY A 65 2.57 -8.49 5.05
CA GLY A 65 2.96 -9.37 6.16
C GLY A 65 3.65 -8.66 7.33
N ILE A 66 3.87 -7.35 7.27
CA ILE A 66 4.44 -6.57 8.39
C ILE A 66 3.48 -6.65 9.59
N ASP A 67 4.00 -7.04 10.75
CA ASP A 67 3.22 -7.07 11.99
C ASP A 67 2.57 -5.70 12.26
N GLN A 68 1.29 -5.68 12.63
CA GLN A 68 0.53 -4.46 12.90
C GLN A 68 1.22 -3.56 13.94
N ALA A 69 1.86 -4.17 14.94
CA ALA A 69 2.61 -3.46 15.97
C ALA A 69 3.83 -2.74 15.40
N LYS A 70 4.37 -3.14 14.24
CA LYS A 70 5.55 -2.53 13.59
C LYS A 70 5.21 -1.41 12.59
N VAL A 71 3.94 -1.18 12.30
CA VAL A 71 3.50 -0.21 11.28
C VAL A 71 3.90 1.24 11.63
N HIS A 72 4.08 1.54 12.91
CA HIS A 72 4.58 2.85 13.34
C HIS A 72 6.00 3.15 12.85
N SER A 73 6.80 2.10 12.62
CA SER A 73 8.19 2.12 12.18
C SER A 73 8.38 2.23 10.67
N LEU A 74 7.29 2.33 9.89
CA LEU A 74 7.40 2.64 8.47
C LEU A 74 8.01 4.02 8.25
N LYS A 75 8.93 4.11 7.28
CA LYS A 75 9.55 5.35 6.83
C LYS A 75 8.49 6.33 6.35
N LYS A 76 8.68 7.60 6.72
CA LYS A 76 7.76 8.71 6.44
C LYS A 76 8.59 9.91 6.02
N SER A 77 8.40 10.38 4.79
CA SER A 77 8.92 11.66 4.31
C SER A 77 7.93 12.82 4.52
N GLY A 78 6.73 12.54 5.02
CA GLY A 78 5.69 13.54 5.28
C GLY A 78 4.62 13.04 6.26
N VAL A 79 3.35 13.34 5.94
CA VAL A 79 2.20 13.06 6.84
C VAL A 79 1.67 11.63 6.77
N SER A 80 2.22 10.78 5.92
CA SER A 80 1.86 9.35 5.79
C SER A 80 3.11 8.51 5.48
N PRO A 81 3.08 7.20 5.75
CA PRO A 81 4.14 6.30 5.32
C PRO A 81 4.40 6.40 3.83
N ASP A 82 5.67 6.36 3.47
CA ASP A 82 6.12 6.37 2.09
C ASP A 82 5.69 5.06 1.41
N ILE A 83 5.28 5.15 0.15
CA ILE A 83 4.85 4.03 -0.66
C ILE A 83 5.26 4.25 -2.10
N THR A 84 5.80 3.22 -2.73
CA THR A 84 6.20 3.22 -4.14
C THR A 84 5.47 2.11 -4.86
N ILE A 85 4.64 2.46 -5.84
CA ILE A 85 4.05 1.45 -6.74
C ILE A 85 5.15 0.97 -7.69
N ILE A 86 5.32 -0.35 -7.80
CA ILE A 86 6.31 -1.00 -8.65
C ILE A 86 5.68 -1.44 -9.96
N GLU A 87 4.46 -1.99 -9.89
CA GLU A 87 3.77 -2.61 -11.01
C GLU A 87 2.26 -2.50 -10.79
N ILE A 88 1.51 -2.21 -11.85
CA ILE A 88 0.06 -2.39 -11.89
C ILE A 88 -0.24 -3.25 -13.13
N LYS A 89 -0.96 -4.34 -12.96
CA LYS A 89 -1.31 -5.24 -14.06
C LYS A 89 -2.69 -5.87 -13.86
N PRO A 90 -3.35 -6.35 -14.93
CA PRO A 90 -4.56 -7.14 -14.79
C PRO A 90 -4.31 -8.39 -13.92
N SER A 91 -5.16 -8.63 -12.93
CA SER A 91 -5.05 -9.78 -12.01
C SER A 91 -5.41 -11.11 -12.67
N LYS A 92 -6.20 -11.06 -13.74
CA LYS A 92 -6.59 -12.23 -14.54
C LYS A 92 -6.36 -11.88 -16.00
N ILE A 93 -5.59 -12.73 -16.67
CA ILE A 93 -5.58 -12.84 -18.13
C ILE A 93 -6.66 -13.83 -18.51
#